data_AF-A0A966BM32-F1
#
_entry.id   AF-A0A966BM32-F1
#
_cell.length_a   1.000
_cell.length_b   1.000
_cell.length_c   1.000
_cell.angle_alpha   90.00
_cell.angle_beta   90.00
_cell.angle_gamma   90.00
#
_symmetry.space_group_name_H-M   'P 1'
#
loop_
_entity.id
_entity.type
_entity.pdbx_description
1 polymer ?
#
loop_
_entity_poly.entity_id
_entity_poly.type
_entity_poly.pdbx_seq_one_letter_code
_entity_poly.pdbx_strand_id
1 'polypeptide(L)' 'MPELTNLPRTIIPQELMIARLAQSEQMREFFIQMRLQNPVLANQGGEKVQNLLSPST' A
#
# COMPACT_ATOMS: atom_id res chain seq x y z
N MET A 1 3.28 -25.44 10.49
CA MET A 1 2.72 -24.69 9.34
C MET A 1 1.52 -23.93 9.87
N PRO A 2 1.60 -22.62 10.16
CA PRO A 2 0.39 -21.89 10.53
C PRO A 2 -0.44 -21.68 9.26
N GLU A 3 -1.73 -21.97 9.38
CA GLU A 3 -2.75 -21.77 8.37
C GLU A 3 -2.77 -20.32 7.87
N LEU A 4 -2.75 -20.14 6.54
CA LEU A 4 -3.16 -18.90 5.86
C LEU A 4 -4.69 -18.75 5.92
N THR A 5 -5.29 -18.90 7.10
CA THR A 5 -6.74 -18.84 7.26
C THR A 5 -7.20 -17.39 7.22
N ASN A 6 -7.74 -17.06 6.05
CA ASN A 6 -8.92 -16.20 5.93
C ASN A 6 -8.66 -14.70 6.07
N LEU A 7 -7.79 -14.14 5.20
CA LEU A 7 -7.95 -12.74 4.83
C LEU A 7 -9.29 -12.62 4.07
N PRO A 8 -10.28 -11.83 4.55
CA PRO A 8 -11.51 -11.66 3.81
C PRO A 8 -11.16 -11.14 2.43
N ARG A 9 -11.57 -11.87 1.38
CA ARG A 9 -11.48 -11.39 -0.02
C ARG A 9 -12.27 -10.10 -0.10
N THR A 10 -11.59 -8.99 0.11
CA THR A 10 -12.18 -7.67 0.05
C THR A 10 -12.34 -7.38 -1.43
N ILE A 11 -13.54 -7.62 -1.95
CA ILE A 11 -13.86 -7.30 -3.34
C ILE A 11 -13.92 -5.78 -3.42
N ILE A 12 -12.97 -5.19 -4.16
CA ILE A 12 -12.96 -3.77 -4.46
C ILE A 12 -13.85 -3.57 -5.70
N PRO A 13 -14.95 -2.80 -5.62
CA PRO A 13 -15.73 -2.45 -6.80
C PRO A 13 -14.87 -1.79 -7.86
N GLN A 14 -15.10 -2.13 -9.14
CA GLN A 14 -14.27 -1.67 -10.25
C GLN A 14 -14.13 -0.14 -10.31
N GLU A 15 -15.23 0.59 -10.15
CA GLU A 15 -15.23 2.05 -10.15
C GLU A 15 -14.38 2.62 -9.01
N LEU A 16 -14.46 2.01 -7.82
CA LEU A 16 -13.63 2.38 -6.68
C LEU A 16 -12.16 2.11 -6.97
N MET A 17 -11.83 0.98 -7.59
CA MET A 17 -10.45 0.65 -7.98
C MET A 17 -9.90 1.70 -8.96
N ILE A 18 -10.66 2.05 -10.00
CA ILE A 18 -10.26 3.05 -11.00
C ILE A 18 -10.04 4.42 -10.33
N ALA A 19 -10.96 4.86 -9.46
CA ALA A 19 -10.84 6.12 -8.74
C ALA A 19 -9.58 6.15 -7.84
N ARG A 20 -9.27 5.04 -7.15
CA ARG A 20 -8.07 4.92 -6.30
C ARG A 20 -6.78 4.95 -7.12
N LEU A 21 -6.76 4.32 -8.30
CA LEU A 21 -5.62 4.37 -9.22
C LEU A 21 -5.38 5.78 -9.73
N ALA A 22 -6.43 6.48 -10.19
CA ALA A 22 -6.31 7.85 -10.66
C ALA A 22 -5.81 8.80 -9.55
N GLN A 23 -6.34 8.65 -8.32
CA GLN A 23 -5.88 9.41 -7.15
C GLN A 23 -4.40 9.12 -6.82
N SER A 24 -3.97 7.85 -6.91
CA SER A 24 -2.59 7.48 -6.67
C SER A 24 -1.63 8.08 -7.70
N GLU A 25 -2.03 8.14 -8.97
CA GLU A 25 -1.20 8.70 -10.04
C GLU A 25 -1.00 10.21 -9.85
N GLN A 26 -2.05 10.93 -9.46
CA GLN A 26 -1.96 12.36 -9.15
C GLN A 26 -1.02 12.66 -7.97
N MET A 27 -0.92 11.73 -7.02
CA MET A 27 -0.09 11.88 -5.82
C MET A 27 1.31 11.27 -5.97
N ARG A 28 1.61 10.64 -7.11
CA ARG A 28 2.82 9.83 -7.32
C ARG A 28 4.09 10.65 -7.09
N GLU A 29 4.20 11.79 -7.76
CA GLU A 29 5.38 12.66 -7.67
C GLU A 29 5.57 13.23 -6.26
N PHE A 30 4.48 13.63 -5.61
CA PHE A 30 4.50 14.09 -4.21
C PHE A 30 5.05 13.00 -3.28
N PHE A 31 4.56 11.76 -3.39
CA PHE A 31 5.04 10.65 -2.56
C PHE A 31 6.51 10.30 -2.84
N ILE A 32 6.94 10.37 -4.10
CA ILE A 32 8.35 10.17 -4.46
C ILE A 32 9.22 11.25 -3.80
N GLN A 33 8.85 12.52 -3.93
CA GLN A 33 9.63 13.63 -3.36
C GLN A 33 9.65 13.58 -1.83
N MET A 34 8.50 13.30 -1.19
CA MET A 34 8.42 13.08 0.27
C MET A 34 9.35 11.95 0.72
N ARG A 35 9.37 10.83 0.01
CA ARG A 35 10.25 9.69 0.31
C ARG A 35 11.73 10.03 0.17
N LEU A 36 12.10 10.82 -0.85
CA LEU A 36 13.48 11.27 -1.04
C LEU A 36 13.91 12.29 0.04
N GLN A 37 13.01 13.18 0.44
CA GLN A 37 13.27 14.20 1.46
C GLN A 37 13.29 13.63 2.88
N ASN A 38 12.50 12.58 3.15
CA ASN A 38 12.42 11.96 4.46
C ASN A 38 12.40 10.42 4.36
N PRO A 39 13.57 9.79 4.15
CA PRO A 39 13.68 8.35 4.03
C PRO A 39 13.30 7.62 5.32
N VAL A 40 13.44 8.27 6.49
CA VAL A 40 13.01 7.69 7.78
C VAL A 40 11.49 7.56 7.84
N LEU A 41 10.74 8.60 7.44
CA LEU A 41 9.28 8.56 7.37
C LEU A 41 8.79 7.50 6.37
N ALA A 42 9.49 7.34 5.25
CA ALA A 42 9.17 6.30 4.27
C ALA A 42 9.42 4.87 4.80
N ASN A 43 10.44 4.69 5.63
CA ASN A 43 10.76 3.41 6.27
C ASN A 43 9.87 3.13 7.49
N GLN A 44 9.27 4.17 8.08
CA GLN A 44 8.27 4.08 9.15
C GLN A 44 6.85 3.83 8.63
N GLY A 45 6.68 3.39 7.38
CA GLY A 45 5.39 2.91 6.89
C GLY A 45 4.74 2.03 7.96
N GLY A 46 3.52 2.39 8.38
CA GLY A 46 2.88 1.74 9.52
C GLY A 46 2.75 0.23 9.31
N GLU A 47 2.43 -0.51 10.37
CA GLU A 47 2.35 -1.99 10.38
C GLU A 47 1.63 -2.58 9.15
N LYS A 48 0.55 -1.92 8.69
CA LYS A 48 -0.18 -2.31 7.46
C LYS A 48 0.67 -2.22 6.19
N VAL A 49 1.50 -1.20 6.02
CA VAL A 49 2.39 -1.03 4.86
C VAL A 49 3.55 -2.01 4.94
N GLN A 50 4.12 -2.22 6.13
CA GLN A 50 5.15 -3.24 6.34
C GLN A 50 4.64 -4.64 5.99
N ASN A 51 3.41 -4.98 6.41
CA ASN A 51 2.78 -6.26 6.10
C ASN A 51 2.45 -6.46 4.61
N LEU A 52 2.27 -5.36 3.85
CA LEU A 52 2.09 -5.42 2.39
C LEU A 52 3.42 -5.55 1.63
N LEU A 53 4.51 -5.02 2.21
CA LEU A 53 5.86 -5.06 1.62
C LEU A 53 6.66 -6.29 2.06
N SER A 54 6.25 -6.95 3.14
CA SER A 54 6.82 -8.21 3.56
C SER A 54 6.50 -9.29 2.51
N PRO A 55 7.50 -10.03 2.02
CA PRO A 55 7.28 -11.08 1.04
C PRO A 55 6.29 -12.09 1.61
N SER A 56 5.17 -12.28 0.90
CA SER A 56 4.20 -13.32 1.19
C SER A 56 4.89 -14.67 1.06
N THR A 57 5.25 -15.26 2.20
CA THR A 57 5.76 -16.63 2.32
C THR A 57 4.59 -17.59 2.43
#